data_AF-A0AAW2IXD1-F1
#
_entry.id   AF-A0AAW2IXD1-F1
#
_cell.length_a   1.000
_cell.length_b   1.000
_cell.length_c   1.000
_cell.angle_alpha   90.00
_cell.angle_beta   90.00
_cell.angle_gamma   90.00
#
_symmetry.space_group_name_H-M   'P 1'
#
loop_
_entity.id
_entity.type
_entity.pdbx_description
1 polymer ?
#
loop_
_entity_poly.entity_id
_entity_poly.type
_entity_poly.pdbx_seq_one_letter_code
_entity_poly.pdbx_strand_id
1 'polypeptide(L)'
;MRGKNVEALSTLLALCDTEIDALKDSWSTILECISRLEYLVSSPAMTATIMQGSNQISKDAILQSLKELSGKPTERVFLNCLNLPSESVVEFFTGLCSVSAEELKQTPARVFSLRKVVEVSYYNMGRIRMVWARIWSVLAKHFILAGSHGDEEIARYAIDSLRQLGMKYMERAELAHFTFQNDILKPFVVLMRSGRNESIRRLILNCIVGVIKSKVGSIKSGWRSIFMIFTTAADDDLEAIVESAFENVEQVILEQFDQVIGDCFMDCVNCLIRFANNRSAQGISLKAIALLRICENRLAEVCSQVSRFSSFVRSFFFSLFNLALVS
;
A
#
# COMPACT_ATOMS: atom_id res chain seq x y z
N MET A 1 36.54 4.54 -12.45
CA MET A 1 36.32 3.11 -12.13
C MET A 1 37.43 2.27 -12.75
N ARG A 2 37.84 1.14 -12.14
CA ARG A 2 38.90 0.25 -12.67
C ARG A 2 38.37 -1.18 -12.86
N GLY A 3 39.06 -2.01 -13.66
CA GLY A 3 38.68 -3.40 -13.90
C GLY A 3 38.49 -4.24 -12.63
N LYS A 4 39.33 -4.02 -11.60
CA LYS A 4 39.17 -4.66 -10.28
C LYS A 4 37.81 -4.37 -9.61
N ASN A 5 37.19 -3.23 -9.90
CA ASN A 5 35.87 -2.90 -9.36
C ASN A 5 34.77 -3.74 -10.04
N VAL A 6 34.93 -4.01 -11.34
CA VAL A 6 34.00 -4.88 -12.10
C VAL A 6 34.12 -6.32 -11.61
N GLU A 7 35.34 -6.80 -11.39
CA GLU A 7 35.60 -8.14 -10.84
C GLU A 7 35.05 -8.29 -9.41
N ALA A 8 35.20 -7.27 -8.56
CA ALA A 8 34.62 -7.25 -7.23
C ALA A 8 33.07 -7.29 -7.27
N LEU A 9 32.44 -6.52 -8.17
CA LEU A 9 30.99 -6.57 -8.37
C LEU A 9 30.53 -7.93 -8.88
N SER A 10 31.25 -8.51 -9.85
CA SER A 10 30.96 -9.84 -10.37
C SER A 10 31.05 -10.91 -9.28
N THR A 11 32.08 -10.84 -8.44
CA THR A 11 32.26 -11.75 -7.30
C THR A 11 31.14 -11.56 -6.27
N LEU A 12 30.78 -10.32 -5.94
CA LEU A 12 29.69 -10.02 -5.01
C LEU A 12 28.35 -10.60 -5.50
N LEU A 13 28.02 -10.40 -6.79
CA LEU A 13 26.79 -10.93 -7.38
C LEU A 13 26.81 -12.47 -7.45
N ALA A 14 27.98 -13.09 -7.65
CA ALA A 14 28.12 -14.54 -7.59
C ALA A 14 27.91 -15.09 -6.16
N LEU A 15 28.40 -14.40 -5.13
CA LEU A 15 28.16 -14.78 -3.73
C LEU A 15 26.68 -14.72 -3.35
N CYS A 16 25.93 -13.75 -3.88
CA CYS A 16 24.47 -13.69 -3.73
C CYS A 16 23.73 -14.89 -4.37
N ASP A 17 24.40 -15.64 -5.26
CA ASP A 17 23.86 -16.83 -5.90
C ASP A 17 24.25 -18.12 -5.17
N THR A 18 25.51 -18.22 -4.75
CA THR A 18 26.06 -19.47 -4.20
C THR A 18 26.02 -19.54 -2.68
N GLU A 19 26.14 -18.41 -1.98
CA GLU A 19 26.32 -18.36 -0.52
C GLU A 19 25.39 -17.34 0.14
N ILE A 20 24.10 -17.42 -0.18
CA ILE A 20 23.11 -16.42 0.27
C ILE A 20 23.02 -16.29 1.81
N ASP A 21 23.26 -17.39 2.53
CA ASP A 21 23.25 -17.43 4.01
C ASP A 21 24.48 -16.76 4.64
N ALA A 22 25.58 -16.62 3.90
CA ALA A 22 26.81 -16.00 4.39
C ALA A 22 26.71 -14.46 4.45
N LEU A 23 25.75 -13.87 3.73
CA LEU A 23 25.63 -12.42 3.56
C LEU A 23 25.11 -11.68 4.80
N LYS A 24 24.35 -12.38 5.66
CA LYS A 24 23.82 -11.85 6.93
C LYS A 24 23.23 -10.44 6.77
N ASP A 25 23.72 -9.48 7.53
CA ASP A 25 23.29 -8.08 7.60
C ASP A 25 23.80 -7.21 6.44
N SER A 26 24.51 -7.79 5.46
CA SER A 26 25.11 -7.04 4.34
C SER A 26 24.11 -6.65 3.23
N TRP A 27 22.84 -7.07 3.32
CA TRP A 27 21.86 -6.86 2.25
C TRP A 27 21.69 -5.39 1.86
N SER A 28 21.68 -4.48 2.82
CA SER A 28 21.56 -3.05 2.54
C SER A 28 22.70 -2.55 1.65
N THR A 29 23.94 -2.93 1.94
CA THR A 29 25.12 -2.54 1.15
C THR A 29 25.11 -3.19 -0.23
N ILE A 30 24.70 -4.46 -0.33
CA ILE A 30 24.61 -5.18 -1.61
C ILE A 30 23.58 -4.53 -2.53
N LEU A 31 22.40 -4.22 -2.00
CA LEU A 31 21.32 -3.57 -2.73
C LEU A 31 21.69 -2.15 -3.15
N GLU A 32 22.44 -1.42 -2.32
CA GLU A 32 23.00 -0.13 -2.69
C GLU A 32 24.02 -0.25 -3.84
N CYS A 33 24.91 -1.25 -3.80
CA CYS A 33 25.83 -1.54 -4.90
C CYS A 33 25.08 -1.83 -6.20
N ILE A 34 24.01 -2.61 -6.15
CA ILE A 34 23.15 -2.92 -7.29
C ILE A 34 22.46 -1.65 -7.81
N SER A 35 21.88 -0.82 -6.94
CA SER A 35 21.27 0.45 -7.33
C SER A 35 22.28 1.39 -8.00
N ARG A 36 23.51 1.48 -7.47
CA ARG A 36 24.57 2.31 -8.04
C ARG A 36 25.05 1.77 -9.39
N LEU A 37 25.16 0.45 -9.53
CA LEU A 37 25.49 -0.21 -10.79
C LEU A 37 24.43 0.10 -11.85
N GLU A 38 23.16 -0.03 -11.53
CA GLU A 38 22.06 0.34 -12.43
C GLU A 38 22.16 1.80 -12.84
N TYR A 39 22.36 2.71 -11.88
CA TYR A 39 22.45 4.14 -12.19
C TYR A 39 23.59 4.47 -13.14
N LEU A 40 24.73 3.83 -12.92
CA LEU A 40 25.91 4.01 -13.75
C LEU A 40 25.62 3.63 -15.19
N VAL A 41 24.92 2.51 -15.39
CA VAL A 41 24.58 1.99 -16.70
C VAL A 41 23.47 2.80 -17.37
N SER A 42 22.49 3.31 -16.61
CA SER A 42 21.34 4.04 -17.15
C SER A 42 21.54 5.55 -17.30
N SER A 43 22.53 6.14 -16.63
CA SER A 43 22.83 7.58 -16.68
C SER A 43 24.15 7.87 -17.41
N PRO A 44 24.11 8.42 -18.65
CA PRO A 44 25.31 8.82 -19.38
C PRO A 44 26.16 9.86 -18.63
N ALA A 45 25.50 10.78 -17.91
CA ALA A 45 26.19 11.78 -17.09
C ALA A 45 27.00 11.14 -15.97
N MET A 46 26.43 10.15 -15.28
CA MET A 46 27.10 9.43 -14.20
C MET A 46 28.27 8.59 -14.73
N THR A 47 28.06 7.91 -15.87
CA THR A 47 29.12 7.22 -16.61
C THR A 47 30.29 8.15 -16.94
N ALA A 48 30.00 9.36 -17.45
CA ALA A 48 31.04 10.32 -17.83
C ALA A 48 31.88 10.77 -16.63
N THR A 49 31.25 11.04 -15.48
CA THR A 49 31.93 11.43 -14.23
C THR A 49 32.85 10.33 -13.71
N ILE A 50 32.40 9.08 -13.68
CA ILE A 50 33.18 7.98 -13.10
C ILE A 50 34.32 7.48 -14.02
N MET A 51 34.23 7.77 -15.32
CA MET A 51 35.21 7.37 -16.33
C MET A 51 36.17 8.50 -16.74
N GLN A 52 36.22 9.61 -16.00
CA GLN A 52 37.21 10.67 -16.23
C GLN A 52 38.64 10.11 -16.09
N GLY A 53 39.48 10.35 -17.10
CA GLY A 53 40.89 9.94 -17.12
C GLY A 53 41.23 8.56 -17.70
N SER A 54 40.25 7.76 -18.13
CA SER A 54 40.50 6.47 -18.82
C SER A 54 40.70 6.62 -20.34
N ASN A 55 41.40 5.69 -20.99
CA ASN A 55 41.48 5.62 -22.46
C ASN A 55 40.18 5.05 -23.07
N GLN A 56 39.79 5.50 -24.27
CA GLN A 56 38.46 5.20 -24.87
C GLN A 56 38.17 3.69 -25.00
N ILE A 57 39.13 2.89 -25.48
CA ILE A 57 38.99 1.43 -25.63
C ILE A 57 38.76 0.74 -24.28
N SER A 58 39.43 1.20 -23.22
CA SER A 58 39.24 0.69 -21.86
C SER A 58 37.88 1.10 -21.27
N LYS A 59 37.34 2.27 -21.64
CA LYS A 59 36.01 2.71 -21.19
C LYS A 59 34.92 1.81 -21.76
N ASP A 60 34.98 1.55 -23.06
CA ASP A 60 33.93 0.80 -23.75
C ASP A 60 33.87 -0.65 -23.25
N ALA A 61 35.03 -1.29 -23.03
CA ALA A 61 35.09 -2.64 -22.45
C ALA A 61 34.54 -2.71 -21.01
N ILE A 62 34.87 -1.72 -20.17
CA ILE A 62 34.36 -1.66 -18.79
C ILE A 62 32.85 -1.42 -18.79
N LEU A 63 32.35 -0.49 -19.62
CA LEU A 63 30.92 -0.21 -19.72
C LEU A 63 30.12 -1.41 -20.21
N GLN A 64 30.65 -2.16 -21.18
CA GLN A 64 30.04 -3.39 -21.63
C GLN A 64 29.94 -4.42 -20.50
N SER A 65 31.01 -4.60 -19.73
CA SER A 65 31.02 -5.52 -18.59
C SER A 65 30.02 -5.11 -17.50
N LEU A 66 29.89 -3.81 -17.20
CA LEU A 66 28.91 -3.30 -16.24
C LEU A 66 27.47 -3.52 -16.71
N LYS A 67 27.20 -3.32 -18.00
CA LYS A 67 25.89 -3.61 -18.62
C LYS A 67 25.51 -5.08 -18.48
N GLU A 68 26.47 -5.97 -18.65
CA GLU A 68 26.27 -7.40 -18.46
C GLU A 68 25.95 -7.74 -17.00
N LEU A 69 26.67 -7.14 -16.05
CA LEU A 69 26.42 -7.31 -14.61
C LEU A 69 25.07 -6.72 -14.16
N SER A 70 24.67 -5.56 -14.71
CA SER A 70 23.39 -4.93 -14.40
C SER A 70 22.18 -5.68 -14.96
N GLY A 71 22.42 -6.63 -15.88
CA GLY A 71 21.39 -7.49 -16.45
C GLY A 71 21.13 -8.73 -15.59
N LYS A 72 21.28 -9.91 -16.19
CA LYS A 72 20.93 -11.21 -15.59
C LYS A 72 21.52 -11.46 -14.20
N PRO A 73 22.79 -11.13 -13.90
CA PRO A 73 23.35 -11.37 -12.57
C PRO A 73 22.62 -10.59 -11.48
N THR A 74 22.33 -9.32 -11.72
CA THR A 74 21.54 -8.48 -10.81
C THR A 74 20.11 -9.01 -10.64
N GLU A 75 19.45 -9.39 -11.72
CA GLU A 75 18.10 -9.98 -11.67
C GLU A 75 18.05 -11.26 -10.83
N ARG A 76 19.10 -12.08 -10.91
CA ARG A 76 19.20 -13.31 -10.13
C ARG A 76 19.21 -13.03 -8.63
N VAL A 77 19.84 -11.95 -8.17
CA VAL A 77 19.82 -11.56 -6.75
C VAL A 77 18.39 -11.32 -6.26
N PHE A 78 17.58 -10.61 -7.06
CA PHE A 78 16.18 -10.35 -6.72
C PHE A 78 15.34 -11.63 -6.77
N LEU A 79 15.58 -12.54 -7.71
CA LEU A 79 14.86 -13.83 -7.77
C LEU A 79 15.23 -14.75 -6.60
N ASN A 80 16.51 -14.79 -6.23
CA ASN A 80 17.02 -15.62 -5.14
C ASN A 80 16.54 -15.17 -3.76
N CYS A 81 15.96 -13.97 -3.63
CA CYS A 81 15.35 -13.54 -2.37
C CYS A 81 14.25 -14.50 -1.88
N LEU A 82 13.66 -15.33 -2.76
CA LEU A 82 12.72 -16.40 -2.42
C LEU A 82 13.33 -17.49 -1.54
N ASN A 83 14.64 -17.73 -1.69
CA ASN A 83 15.36 -18.76 -0.94
C ASN A 83 15.85 -18.26 0.42
N LEU A 84 15.69 -16.96 0.70
CA LEU A 84 16.13 -16.38 1.97
C LEU A 84 15.36 -16.94 3.17
N PRO A 85 16.06 -17.22 4.28
CA PRO A 85 15.45 -17.49 5.57
C PRO A 85 14.57 -16.33 6.05
N SER A 86 13.69 -16.62 7.02
CA SER A 86 12.67 -15.69 7.51
C SER A 86 13.22 -14.37 8.07
N GLU A 87 14.39 -14.38 8.72
CA GLU A 87 15.03 -13.15 9.21
C GLU A 87 15.68 -12.37 8.07
N SER A 88 16.51 -13.03 7.27
CA SER A 88 17.27 -12.40 6.19
C SER A 88 16.37 -11.82 5.09
N VAL A 89 15.21 -12.42 4.80
CA VAL A 89 14.27 -11.82 3.85
C VAL A 89 13.68 -10.51 4.37
N VAL A 90 13.44 -10.37 5.67
CA VAL A 90 12.95 -9.12 6.25
C VAL A 90 14.05 -8.05 6.19
N GLU A 91 15.29 -8.42 6.45
CA GLU A 91 16.46 -7.53 6.27
C GLU A 91 16.62 -7.10 4.81
N PHE A 92 16.47 -8.03 3.86
CA PHE A 92 16.47 -7.74 2.42
C PHE A 92 15.42 -6.68 2.05
N PHE A 93 14.16 -6.86 2.45
CA PHE A 93 13.10 -5.88 2.18
C PHE A 93 13.37 -4.54 2.88
N THR A 94 13.92 -4.57 4.09
CA THR A 94 14.31 -3.34 4.82
C THR A 94 15.36 -2.57 4.05
N GLY A 95 16.45 -3.23 3.64
CA GLY A 95 17.51 -2.63 2.82
C GLY A 95 16.98 -2.11 1.49
N LEU A 96 16.14 -2.87 0.79
CA LEU A 96 15.60 -2.47 -0.51
C LEU A 96 14.68 -1.24 -0.39
N CYS A 97 13.81 -1.18 0.61
CA CYS A 97 12.99 -0.02 0.89
C CYS A 97 13.85 1.20 1.28
N SER A 98 14.90 1.01 2.08
CA SER A 98 15.84 2.10 2.42
C SER A 98 16.55 2.65 1.19
N VAL A 99 17.10 1.79 0.32
CA VAL A 99 17.74 2.22 -0.94
C VAL A 99 16.74 2.93 -1.84
N SER A 100 15.51 2.41 -1.95
CA SER A 100 14.45 3.08 -2.70
C SER A 100 14.09 4.44 -2.12
N ALA A 101 14.06 4.61 -0.80
CA ALA A 101 13.78 5.89 -0.18
C ALA A 101 14.87 6.93 -0.47
N GLU A 102 16.14 6.52 -0.48
CA GLU A 102 17.26 7.40 -0.87
C GLU A 102 17.25 7.74 -2.36
N GLU A 103 16.85 6.81 -3.23
CA GLU A 103 16.65 7.08 -4.67
C GLU A 103 15.57 8.13 -4.92
N LEU A 104 14.46 8.07 -4.19
CA LEU A 104 13.33 9.00 -4.34
C LEU A 104 13.67 10.42 -3.87
N LYS A 105 14.66 10.59 -2.98
CA LYS A 105 15.12 11.93 -2.54
C LYS A 105 15.99 12.66 -3.57
N GLN A 106 16.46 11.97 -4.60
CA GLN A 106 17.37 12.55 -5.59
C GLN A 106 16.65 13.49 -6.56
N THR A 107 17.39 14.29 -7.30
CA THR A 107 16.85 15.19 -8.34
C THR A 107 17.65 14.99 -9.63
N PRO A 108 17.05 14.37 -10.68
CA PRO A 108 15.71 13.77 -10.70
C PRO A 108 15.60 12.54 -9.78
N ALA A 109 14.39 12.29 -9.27
CA ALA A 109 14.12 11.11 -8.44
C ALA A 109 14.30 9.83 -9.26
N ARG A 110 14.92 8.83 -8.65
CA ARG A 110 15.10 7.51 -9.26
C ARG A 110 14.06 6.53 -8.71
N VAL A 111 13.51 5.69 -9.59
CA VAL A 111 12.43 4.74 -9.25
C VAL A 111 12.81 3.28 -9.44
N PHE A 112 14.10 2.99 -9.67
CA PHE A 112 14.58 1.63 -9.95
C PHE A 112 14.26 0.68 -8.79
N SER A 113 14.68 1.05 -7.57
CA SER A 113 14.45 0.21 -6.40
C SER A 113 12.98 0.18 -6.00
N LEU A 114 12.21 1.24 -6.25
CA LEU A 114 10.75 1.22 -6.03
C LEU A 114 10.07 0.17 -6.92
N ARG A 115 10.45 0.08 -8.19
CA ARG A 115 9.96 -0.98 -9.10
C ARG A 115 10.35 -2.37 -8.62
N LYS A 116 11.59 -2.54 -8.14
CA LYS A 116 12.06 -3.81 -7.57
C LYS A 116 11.34 -4.17 -6.28
N VAL A 117 11.00 -3.22 -5.41
CA VAL A 117 10.15 -3.45 -4.23
C VAL A 117 8.84 -4.10 -4.65
N VAL A 118 8.17 -3.55 -5.67
CA VAL A 118 6.88 -4.09 -6.15
C VAL A 118 7.05 -5.49 -6.72
N GLU A 119 8.03 -5.68 -7.60
CA GLU A 119 8.32 -6.96 -8.26
C GLU A 119 8.61 -8.07 -7.25
N VAL A 120 9.57 -7.86 -6.34
CA VAL A 120 9.95 -8.90 -5.36
C VAL A 120 8.87 -9.13 -4.30
N SER A 121 8.03 -8.12 -4.03
CA SER A 121 6.86 -8.31 -3.17
C SER A 121 5.92 -9.37 -3.73
N TYR A 122 5.66 -9.36 -5.04
CA TYR A 122 4.81 -10.37 -5.68
C TYR A 122 5.35 -11.79 -5.50
N TYR A 123 6.65 -11.99 -5.72
CA TYR A 123 7.28 -13.30 -5.59
C TYR A 123 7.14 -13.86 -4.17
N ASN A 124 7.26 -13.00 -3.16
CA ASN A 124 7.32 -13.40 -1.76
C ASN A 124 5.95 -13.51 -1.05
N MET A 125 4.83 -13.19 -1.72
CA MET A 125 3.48 -13.30 -1.13
C MET A 125 3.12 -14.73 -0.71
N GLY A 126 3.78 -15.73 -1.28
CA GLY A 126 3.59 -17.15 -0.95
C GLY A 126 4.06 -17.53 0.45
N ARG A 127 4.93 -16.72 1.09
CA ARG A 127 5.57 -17.04 2.38
C ARG A 127 4.55 -17.25 3.50
N ILE A 128 5.04 -17.89 4.56
CA ILE A 128 4.30 -18.10 5.82
C ILE A 128 3.80 -16.75 6.33
N ARG A 129 2.52 -16.72 6.74
CA ARG A 129 1.80 -15.48 7.09
C ARG A 129 2.53 -14.58 8.09
N MET A 130 3.16 -15.17 9.12
CA MET A 130 3.91 -14.40 10.14
C MET A 130 5.14 -13.69 9.54
N VAL A 131 5.84 -14.34 8.60
CA VAL A 131 6.98 -13.75 7.90
C VAL A 131 6.50 -12.64 6.96
N TRP A 132 5.43 -12.91 6.20
CA TRP A 132 4.83 -11.91 5.33
C TRP A 132 4.33 -10.68 6.11
N ALA A 133 3.74 -10.86 7.28
CA ALA A 133 3.29 -9.73 8.12
C ALA A 133 4.47 -8.81 8.51
N ARG A 134 5.65 -9.38 8.79
CA ARG A 134 6.86 -8.60 9.05
C ARG A 134 7.37 -7.87 7.81
N ILE A 135 7.41 -8.54 6.66
CA ILE A 135 7.74 -7.93 5.36
C ILE A 135 6.76 -6.78 5.06
N TRP A 136 5.45 -7.02 5.22
CA TRP A 136 4.40 -6.05 4.98
C TRP A 136 4.54 -4.82 5.87
N SER A 137 4.96 -4.98 7.13
CA SER A 137 5.21 -3.83 8.01
C SER A 137 6.24 -2.85 7.44
N VAL A 138 7.26 -3.36 6.74
CA VAL A 138 8.27 -2.57 6.04
C VAL A 138 7.68 -1.95 4.77
N LEU A 139 7.05 -2.78 3.93
CA LEU A 139 6.43 -2.35 2.67
C LEU A 139 5.40 -1.25 2.87
N ALA A 140 4.51 -1.40 3.86
CA ALA A 140 3.45 -0.45 4.17
C ALA A 140 4.01 0.94 4.47
N LYS A 141 5.07 1.03 5.29
CA LYS A 141 5.75 2.30 5.59
C LYS A 141 6.35 2.92 4.33
N HIS A 142 6.96 2.09 3.47
CA HIS A 142 7.58 2.54 2.23
C HIS A 142 6.56 3.03 1.20
N PHE A 143 5.45 2.32 1.01
CA PHE A 143 4.38 2.76 0.11
C PHE A 143 3.70 4.04 0.59
N ILE A 144 3.59 4.27 1.91
CA ILE A 144 3.11 5.56 2.43
C ILE A 144 4.09 6.69 2.08
N LEU A 145 5.40 6.46 2.25
CA LEU A 145 6.44 7.41 1.89
C LEU A 145 6.38 7.75 0.39
N ALA A 146 6.43 6.73 -0.47
CA ALA A 146 6.44 6.91 -1.92
C ALA A 146 5.10 7.45 -2.45
N GLY A 147 3.96 7.04 -1.87
CA GLY A 147 2.63 7.55 -2.20
C GLY A 147 2.39 9.00 -1.77
N SER A 148 3.23 9.53 -0.86
CA SER A 148 3.20 10.93 -0.42
C SER A 148 4.26 11.79 -1.14
N HIS A 149 4.90 11.25 -2.18
CA HIS A 149 5.97 11.95 -2.89
C HIS A 149 5.45 13.21 -3.62
N GLY A 150 6.29 14.24 -3.74
CA GLY A 150 5.91 15.51 -4.37
C GLY A 150 5.71 15.42 -5.89
N ASP A 151 6.38 14.47 -6.54
CA ASP A 151 6.12 14.09 -7.93
C ASP A 151 4.88 13.18 -7.99
N GLU A 152 3.84 13.69 -8.66
CA GLU A 152 2.56 13.00 -8.79
C GLU A 152 2.70 11.64 -9.50
N GLU A 153 3.57 11.49 -10.49
CA GLU A 153 3.74 10.22 -11.21
C GLU A 153 4.26 9.11 -10.29
N ILE A 154 5.20 9.47 -9.40
CA ILE A 154 5.76 8.55 -8.41
C ILE A 154 4.69 8.16 -7.39
N ALA A 155 3.93 9.15 -6.89
CA ALA A 155 2.84 8.91 -5.95
C ALA A 155 1.77 8.00 -6.55
N ARG A 156 1.33 8.27 -7.79
CA ARG A 156 0.37 7.45 -8.53
C ARG A 156 0.86 6.02 -8.72
N TYR A 157 2.12 5.84 -9.13
CA TYR A 157 2.73 4.52 -9.29
C TYR A 157 2.76 3.72 -7.98
N ALA A 158 3.15 4.36 -6.87
CA ALA A 158 3.20 3.72 -5.56
C ALA A 158 1.81 3.31 -5.06
N ILE A 159 0.80 4.18 -5.22
CA ILE A 159 -0.59 3.90 -4.82
C ILE A 159 -1.20 2.78 -5.65
N ASP A 160 -1.01 2.78 -6.97
CA ASP A 160 -1.51 1.69 -7.80
C ASP A 160 -0.79 0.38 -7.50
N SER A 161 0.53 0.41 -7.30
CA SER A 161 1.29 -0.79 -6.89
C SER A 161 0.79 -1.36 -5.56
N LEU A 162 0.53 -0.50 -4.57
CA LEU A 162 -0.08 -0.88 -3.30
C LEU A 162 -1.46 -1.54 -3.52
N ARG A 163 -2.28 -1.00 -4.42
CA ARG A 163 -3.61 -1.57 -4.77
C ARG A 163 -3.46 -2.96 -5.36
N GLN A 164 -2.59 -3.12 -6.35
CA GLN A 164 -2.43 -4.40 -7.02
C GLN A 164 -1.90 -5.47 -6.07
N LEU A 165 -0.89 -5.15 -5.24
CA LEU A 165 -0.35 -6.06 -4.25
C LEU A 165 -1.41 -6.44 -3.19
N GLY A 166 -2.16 -5.44 -2.71
CA GLY A 166 -3.23 -5.66 -1.74
C GLY A 166 -4.33 -6.56 -2.31
N MET A 167 -4.79 -6.28 -3.53
CA MET A 167 -5.77 -7.10 -4.24
C MET A 167 -5.30 -8.54 -4.41
N LYS A 168 -4.04 -8.73 -4.80
CA LYS A 168 -3.45 -10.06 -4.96
C LYS A 168 -3.42 -10.83 -3.65
N TYR A 169 -2.96 -10.19 -2.57
CA TYR A 169 -2.87 -10.88 -1.28
C TYR A 169 -4.25 -11.16 -0.67
N MET A 170 -5.24 -10.30 -0.93
CA MET A 170 -6.66 -10.51 -0.56
C MET A 170 -7.34 -11.62 -1.38
N GLU A 171 -6.68 -12.30 -2.32
CA GLU A 171 -7.17 -13.59 -2.87
C GLU A 171 -7.09 -14.71 -1.84
N ARG A 172 -6.25 -14.56 -0.81
CA ARG A 172 -6.19 -15.51 0.31
C ARG A 172 -7.37 -15.30 1.24
N ALA A 173 -8.00 -16.40 1.65
CA ALA A 173 -9.05 -16.35 2.67
C ALA A 173 -8.49 -15.85 4.01
N GLU A 174 -9.18 -14.89 4.61
CA GLU A 174 -8.92 -14.44 5.98
C GLU A 174 -9.56 -15.42 6.96
N LEU A 175 -8.71 -16.03 7.78
CA LEU A 175 -9.10 -16.97 8.83
C LEU A 175 -9.68 -16.19 10.03
N ALA A 176 -10.47 -16.88 10.87
CA ALA A 176 -11.00 -16.29 12.10
C ALA A 176 -9.88 -15.73 12.98
N HIS A 177 -10.12 -14.58 13.61
CA HIS A 177 -9.16 -13.85 14.47
C HIS A 177 -7.91 -13.26 13.79
N PHE A 178 -7.79 -13.38 12.46
CA PHE A 178 -6.78 -12.64 11.70
C PHE A 178 -7.43 -11.41 11.06
N THR A 179 -6.70 -10.29 11.04
CA THR A 179 -7.16 -9.02 10.47
C THR A 179 -6.20 -8.47 9.41
N PHE A 180 -5.62 -9.35 8.60
CA PHE A 180 -4.60 -8.93 7.64
C PHE A 180 -5.20 -8.02 6.56
N GLN A 181 -6.47 -8.20 6.18
CA GLN A 181 -7.10 -7.35 5.18
C GLN A 181 -7.15 -5.90 5.66
N ASN A 182 -7.46 -5.69 6.94
CA ASN A 182 -7.35 -4.38 7.58
C ASN A 182 -5.93 -3.81 7.47
N ASP A 183 -4.91 -4.60 7.81
CA ASP A 183 -3.51 -4.17 7.81
C ASP A 183 -2.97 -3.83 6.40
N ILE A 184 -3.47 -4.51 5.38
CA ILE A 184 -3.11 -4.24 3.98
C ILE A 184 -3.73 -2.96 3.45
N LEU A 185 -4.93 -2.62 3.92
CA LEU A 185 -5.64 -1.42 3.47
C LEU A 185 -5.30 -0.16 4.29
N LYS A 186 -4.71 -0.30 5.49
CA LYS A 186 -4.29 0.83 6.35
C LYS A 186 -3.44 1.88 5.64
N PRO A 187 -2.48 1.54 4.76
CA PRO A 187 -1.71 2.55 4.03
C PRO A 187 -2.59 3.52 3.20
N PHE A 188 -3.69 3.04 2.61
CA PHE A 188 -4.64 3.93 1.91
C PHE A 188 -5.33 4.91 2.86
N VAL A 189 -5.65 4.49 4.10
CA VAL A 189 -6.21 5.38 5.13
C VAL A 189 -5.25 6.52 5.43
N VAL A 190 -3.95 6.20 5.60
CA VAL A 190 -2.92 7.20 5.88
C VAL A 190 -2.77 8.16 4.71
N LEU A 191 -2.66 7.64 3.49
CA LEU A 191 -2.49 8.43 2.27
C LEU A 191 -3.69 9.33 1.97
N MET A 192 -4.93 8.86 2.22
CA MET A 192 -6.13 9.68 2.05
C MET A 192 -6.13 10.88 3.00
N ARG A 193 -5.71 10.67 4.26
CA ARG A 193 -5.65 11.71 5.29
C ARG A 193 -4.53 12.73 5.05
N SER A 194 -3.37 12.29 4.56
CA SER A 194 -2.24 13.17 4.30
C SER A 194 -2.26 13.82 2.91
N GLY A 195 -3.11 13.32 2.01
CA GLY A 195 -3.16 13.71 0.60
C GLY A 195 -3.63 15.14 0.40
N ARG A 196 -2.71 16.04 0.05
CA ARG A 196 -3.07 17.43 -0.35
C ARG A 196 -3.55 17.55 -1.79
N ASN A 197 -3.08 16.65 -2.66
CA ASN A 197 -3.43 16.65 -4.09
C ASN A 197 -4.77 15.93 -4.32
N GLU A 198 -5.71 16.64 -4.92
CA GLU A 198 -7.05 16.17 -5.29
C GLU A 198 -7.00 14.94 -6.23
N SER A 199 -6.06 14.93 -7.18
CA SER A 199 -5.83 13.80 -8.10
C SER A 199 -5.48 12.51 -7.34
N ILE A 200 -4.61 12.63 -6.33
CA ILE A 200 -4.19 11.51 -5.48
C ILE A 200 -5.34 11.01 -4.60
N ARG A 201 -6.11 11.91 -3.97
CA ARG A 201 -7.28 11.51 -3.17
C ARG A 201 -8.33 10.77 -4.00
N ARG A 202 -8.62 11.27 -5.22
CA ARG A 202 -9.47 10.56 -6.18
C ARG A 202 -8.92 9.20 -6.59
N LEU A 203 -7.61 9.10 -6.85
CA LEU A 203 -6.98 7.82 -7.17
C LEU A 203 -7.18 6.82 -6.05
N ILE A 204 -6.95 7.22 -4.79
CA ILE A 204 -7.15 6.36 -3.62
C ILE A 204 -8.61 5.89 -3.52
N LEU A 205 -9.57 6.80 -3.67
CA LEU A 205 -10.98 6.46 -3.66
C LEU A 205 -11.32 5.44 -4.75
N ASN A 206 -10.86 5.68 -5.99
CA ASN A 206 -11.04 4.77 -7.12
C ASN A 206 -10.41 3.39 -6.87
N CYS A 207 -9.25 3.33 -6.20
CA CYS A 207 -8.62 2.07 -5.80
C CYS A 207 -9.54 1.27 -4.87
N ILE A 208 -10.09 1.93 -3.85
CA ILE A 208 -10.97 1.28 -2.86
C ILE A 208 -12.31 0.85 -3.46
N VAL A 209 -12.91 1.68 -4.30
CA VAL A 209 -14.12 1.32 -5.06
C VAL A 209 -13.85 0.09 -5.93
N GLY A 210 -12.69 0.03 -6.59
CA GLY A 210 -12.27 -1.15 -7.34
C GLY A 210 -12.15 -2.40 -6.47
N VAL A 211 -11.57 -2.29 -5.26
CA VAL A 211 -11.48 -3.40 -4.29
C VAL A 211 -12.87 -3.90 -3.92
N ILE A 212 -13.81 -3.01 -3.58
CA ILE A 212 -15.19 -3.37 -3.22
C ILE A 212 -15.84 -4.11 -4.39
N LYS A 213 -15.87 -3.51 -5.58
CA LYS A 213 -16.52 -4.10 -6.76
C LYS A 213 -15.99 -5.49 -7.11
N SER A 214 -14.69 -5.72 -6.94
CA SER A 214 -14.09 -7.02 -7.25
C SER A 214 -14.22 -8.07 -6.15
N LYS A 215 -14.40 -7.67 -4.88
CA LYS A 215 -14.24 -8.59 -3.74
C LYS A 215 -15.30 -8.47 -2.65
N VAL A 216 -16.40 -7.73 -2.83
CA VAL A 216 -17.38 -7.37 -1.79
C VAL A 216 -17.76 -8.51 -0.84
N GLY A 217 -18.09 -9.70 -1.36
CA GLY A 217 -18.50 -10.86 -0.54
C GLY A 217 -17.35 -11.61 0.18
N SER A 218 -16.10 -11.17 -0.01
CA SER A 218 -14.90 -11.77 0.60
C SER A 218 -14.15 -10.79 1.52
N ILE A 219 -14.58 -9.53 1.56
CA ILE A 219 -14.02 -8.52 2.46
C ILE A 219 -14.55 -8.81 3.87
N LYS A 220 -13.61 -8.93 4.82
CA LYS A 220 -13.85 -9.17 6.24
C LYS A 220 -13.31 -7.99 7.05
N SER A 221 -12.18 -8.14 7.74
CA SER A 221 -11.59 -7.05 8.52
C SER A 221 -11.20 -5.83 7.68
N GLY A 222 -11.06 -6.00 6.36
CA GLY A 222 -10.80 -4.91 5.41
C GLY A 222 -11.86 -3.80 5.41
N TRP A 223 -13.11 -4.12 5.75
CA TRP A 223 -14.20 -3.13 5.84
C TRP A 223 -13.87 -1.98 6.79
N ARG A 224 -13.15 -2.26 7.87
CA ARG A 224 -12.72 -1.22 8.82
C ARG A 224 -11.90 -0.11 8.14
N SER A 225 -10.85 -0.49 7.41
CA SER A 225 -10.04 0.47 6.65
C SER A 225 -10.84 1.16 5.54
N ILE A 226 -11.74 0.44 4.88
CA ILE A 226 -12.61 1.01 3.82
C ILE A 226 -13.49 2.11 4.40
N PHE A 227 -14.20 1.85 5.49
CA PHE A 227 -15.02 2.87 6.16
C PHE A 227 -14.16 4.02 6.70
N MET A 228 -12.96 3.78 7.22
CA MET A 228 -12.07 4.87 7.63
C MET A 228 -11.64 5.77 6.45
N ILE A 229 -11.50 5.23 5.25
CA ILE A 229 -11.21 6.00 4.02
C ILE A 229 -12.42 6.84 3.63
N PHE A 230 -13.61 6.25 3.56
CA PHE A 230 -14.85 6.98 3.27
C PHE A 230 -15.18 8.04 4.33
N THR A 231 -14.92 7.74 5.60
CA THR A 231 -15.04 8.70 6.71
C THR A 231 -14.13 9.90 6.50
N THR A 232 -12.91 9.67 5.98
CA THR A 232 -11.98 10.76 5.66
C THR A 232 -12.47 11.54 4.41
N ALA A 233 -12.99 10.85 3.41
CA ALA A 233 -13.55 11.45 2.20
C ALA A 233 -14.82 12.28 2.47
N ALA A 234 -15.57 11.96 3.53
CA ALA A 234 -16.76 12.70 3.93
C ALA A 234 -16.45 14.14 4.35
N ASP A 235 -15.22 14.42 4.80
CA ASP A 235 -14.74 15.74 5.19
C ASP A 235 -13.90 16.40 4.06
N ASP A 236 -13.93 15.89 2.82
CA ASP A 236 -13.16 16.44 1.70
C ASP A 236 -13.76 17.76 1.21
N ASP A 237 -12.90 18.71 0.84
CA ASP A 237 -13.30 20.01 0.31
C ASP A 237 -13.98 19.88 -1.07
N LEU A 238 -13.70 18.81 -1.80
CA LEU A 238 -14.28 18.59 -3.12
C LEU A 238 -15.54 17.71 -3.05
N GLU A 239 -16.67 18.32 -3.41
CA GLU A 239 -17.98 17.67 -3.46
C GLU A 239 -17.99 16.37 -4.27
N ALA A 240 -17.31 16.31 -5.43
CA ALA A 240 -17.27 15.08 -6.23
C ALA A 240 -16.59 13.88 -5.52
N ILE A 241 -15.64 14.12 -4.61
CA ILE A 241 -15.04 13.06 -3.79
C ILE A 241 -16.04 12.61 -2.72
N VAL A 242 -16.71 13.57 -2.07
CA VAL A 242 -17.74 13.32 -1.05
C VAL A 242 -18.90 12.51 -1.66
N GLU A 243 -19.42 12.92 -2.81
CA GLU A 243 -20.48 12.25 -3.56
C GLU A 243 -20.10 10.82 -3.91
N SER A 244 -18.95 10.64 -4.56
CA SER A 244 -18.49 9.30 -4.96
C SER A 244 -18.29 8.37 -3.76
N ALA A 245 -17.76 8.88 -2.65
CA ALA A 245 -17.61 8.11 -1.41
C ALA A 245 -18.97 7.73 -0.83
N PHE A 246 -19.92 8.67 -0.78
CA PHE A 246 -21.26 8.44 -0.25
C PHE A 246 -22.04 7.41 -1.08
N GLU A 247 -22.02 7.52 -2.41
CA GLU A 247 -22.70 6.57 -3.31
C GLU A 247 -22.25 5.13 -3.07
N ASN A 248 -20.95 4.92 -2.83
CA ASN A 248 -20.41 3.59 -2.54
C ASN A 248 -20.81 3.09 -1.14
N VAL A 249 -20.87 3.98 -0.14
CA VAL A 249 -21.38 3.62 1.20
C VAL A 249 -22.86 3.27 1.14
N GLU A 250 -23.67 4.07 0.44
CA GLU A 250 -25.10 3.84 0.22
C GLU A 250 -25.33 2.47 -0.44
N GLN A 251 -24.61 2.18 -1.52
CA GLN A 251 -24.73 0.89 -2.21
C GLN A 251 -24.39 -0.28 -1.28
N VAL A 252 -23.30 -0.20 -0.53
CA VAL A 252 -22.88 -1.26 0.41
C VAL A 252 -23.94 -1.51 1.48
N ILE A 253 -24.53 -0.45 2.04
CA ILE A 253 -25.55 -0.59 3.09
C ILE A 253 -26.85 -1.18 2.55
N LEU A 254 -27.28 -0.74 1.37
CA LEU A 254 -28.57 -1.17 0.81
C LEU A 254 -28.50 -2.61 0.28
N GLU A 255 -27.41 -2.96 -0.40
CA GLU A 255 -27.27 -4.22 -1.14
C GLU A 255 -26.46 -5.29 -0.39
N GLN A 256 -25.55 -4.89 0.51
CA GLN A 256 -24.54 -5.77 1.11
C GLN A 256 -24.49 -5.64 2.64
N PHE A 257 -25.62 -5.29 3.27
CA PHE A 257 -25.72 -5.04 4.70
C PHE A 257 -25.13 -6.18 5.56
N ASP A 258 -25.42 -7.43 5.20
CA ASP A 258 -24.95 -8.62 5.93
C ASP A 258 -23.41 -8.76 5.94
N GLN A 259 -22.71 -8.14 4.99
CA GLN A 259 -21.24 -8.12 4.96
C GLN A 259 -20.65 -7.12 5.97
N VAL A 260 -21.45 -6.17 6.42
CA VAL A 260 -21.04 -5.05 7.30
C VAL A 260 -21.57 -5.22 8.72
N ILE A 261 -22.67 -5.94 8.91
CA ILE A 261 -23.17 -6.31 10.24
C ILE A 261 -22.15 -7.23 10.92
N GLY A 262 -21.56 -6.76 12.02
CA GLY A 262 -20.57 -7.50 12.79
C GLY A 262 -19.49 -6.58 13.33
N ASP A 263 -18.23 -6.99 13.18
CA ASP A 263 -17.07 -6.34 13.81
C ASP A 263 -16.81 -4.91 13.30
N CYS A 264 -17.24 -4.57 12.09
CA CYS A 264 -17.03 -3.24 11.47
C CYS A 264 -18.27 -2.35 11.46
N PHE A 265 -19.39 -2.77 12.06
CA PHE A 265 -20.64 -2.01 12.04
C PHE A 265 -20.49 -0.61 12.67
N MET A 266 -19.70 -0.50 13.73
CA MET A 266 -19.41 0.79 14.36
C MET A 266 -18.62 1.73 13.44
N ASP A 267 -17.69 1.21 12.64
CA ASP A 267 -16.97 2.00 11.64
C ASP A 267 -17.93 2.52 10.55
N CYS A 268 -18.89 1.69 10.13
CA CYS A 268 -19.95 2.09 9.20
C CYS A 268 -20.84 3.22 9.78
N VAL A 269 -21.29 3.08 11.03
CA VAL A 269 -22.12 4.10 11.70
C VAL A 269 -21.35 5.41 11.85
N ASN A 270 -20.09 5.36 12.27
CA ASN A 270 -19.23 6.55 12.36
C ASN A 270 -19.02 7.22 11.00
N CYS A 271 -18.88 6.44 9.93
CA CYS A 271 -18.79 6.95 8.57
C CYS A 271 -20.07 7.71 8.18
N LEU A 272 -21.25 7.14 8.45
CA LEU A 272 -22.53 7.81 8.17
C LEU A 272 -22.74 9.08 8.99
N ILE A 273 -22.32 9.09 10.26
CA ILE A 273 -22.39 10.30 11.11
C ILE A 273 -21.56 11.43 10.50
N ARG A 274 -20.39 11.12 9.94
CA ARG A 274 -19.57 12.13 9.25
C ARG A 274 -20.27 12.71 8.04
N PHE A 275 -20.88 11.88 7.21
CA PHE A 275 -21.69 12.38 6.09
C PHE A 275 -22.91 13.18 6.57
N ALA A 276 -23.59 12.75 7.63
CA ALA A 276 -24.74 13.46 8.20
C ALA A 276 -24.37 14.85 8.74
N ASN A 277 -23.13 15.02 9.21
CA ASN A 277 -22.63 16.29 9.75
C ASN A 277 -21.91 17.15 8.70
N ASN A 278 -21.75 16.66 7.47
CA ASN A 278 -21.16 17.45 6.41
C ASN A 278 -22.14 18.59 6.05
N ARG A 279 -21.69 19.83 6.24
CA ARG A 279 -22.51 21.04 6.03
C ARG A 279 -22.50 21.54 4.58
N SER A 280 -21.52 21.14 3.76
CA SER A 280 -21.43 21.59 2.36
C SER A 280 -22.39 20.82 1.45
N ALA A 281 -22.64 19.54 1.73
CA ALA A 281 -23.46 18.66 0.90
C ALA A 281 -24.79 18.28 1.57
N GLN A 282 -25.70 19.25 1.78
CA GLN A 282 -26.95 19.05 2.55
C GLN A 282 -27.82 17.88 2.06
N GLY A 283 -27.84 17.61 0.75
CA GLY A 283 -28.54 16.46 0.19
C GLY A 283 -27.97 15.12 0.65
N ILE A 284 -26.65 15.00 0.71
CA ILE A 284 -25.95 13.81 1.23
C ILE A 284 -26.22 13.66 2.72
N SER A 285 -26.20 14.75 3.49
CA SER A 285 -26.44 14.74 4.94
C SER A 285 -27.80 14.13 5.28
N LEU A 286 -28.85 14.54 4.55
CA LEU A 286 -30.21 14.01 4.73
C LEU A 286 -30.31 12.52 4.35
N LYS A 287 -29.65 12.10 3.26
CA LYS A 287 -29.58 10.69 2.86
C LYS A 287 -28.83 9.86 3.91
N ALA A 288 -27.74 10.36 4.47
CA ALA A 288 -26.98 9.69 5.52
C ALA A 288 -27.81 9.47 6.80
N ILE A 289 -28.60 10.47 7.20
CA ILE A 289 -29.57 10.35 8.31
C ILE A 289 -30.61 9.26 8.01
N ALA A 290 -31.11 9.18 6.77
CA ALA A 290 -32.03 8.11 6.36
C ALA A 290 -31.36 6.73 6.43
N LEU A 291 -30.12 6.60 5.94
CA LEU A 291 -29.35 5.35 6.02
C LEU A 291 -29.08 4.93 7.48
N LEU A 292 -28.80 5.86 8.39
CA LEU A 292 -28.67 5.57 9.82
C LEU A 292 -29.95 4.92 10.39
N ARG A 293 -31.14 5.41 9.99
CA ARG A 293 -32.42 4.81 10.39
C ARG A 293 -32.61 3.42 9.79
N ILE A 294 -32.17 3.21 8.54
CA ILE A 294 -32.20 1.88 7.92
C ILE A 294 -31.29 0.92 8.69
N CYS A 295 -30.08 1.34 9.04
CA CYS A 295 -29.15 0.55 9.87
C CYS A 295 -29.77 0.21 11.23
N GLU A 296 -30.43 1.15 11.90
CA GLU A 296 -31.14 0.93 13.16
C GLU A 296 -32.24 -0.14 13.00
N ASN A 297 -33.10 -0.01 11.99
CA ASN A 297 -34.21 -0.94 11.75
C ASN A 297 -33.70 -2.35 11.44
N ARG A 298 -32.74 -2.47 10.52
CA ARG A 298 -32.19 -3.79 10.16
C ARG A 298 -31.42 -4.43 11.33
N LEU A 299 -30.69 -3.64 12.13
CA LEU A 299 -30.05 -4.16 13.35
C LEU A 299 -31.10 -4.61 14.38
N ALA A 300 -32.19 -3.86 14.54
CA ALA A 300 -33.28 -4.24 15.42
C ALA A 300 -33.98 -5.53 14.96
N GLU A 301 -34.15 -5.75 13.65
CA GLU A 301 -34.67 -7.02 13.11
C GLU A 301 -33.76 -8.20 13.45
N VAL A 302 -32.45 -8.07 13.21
CA VAL A 302 -31.46 -9.11 13.57
C VAL A 302 -31.45 -9.36 15.09
N CYS A 303 -31.47 -8.31 15.90
CA CYS A 303 -31.47 -8.39 17.36
C CYS A 303 -32.83 -8.78 17.95
N SER A 304 -33.95 -8.65 17.24
CA SER A 304 -35.28 -9.05 17.76
C SER A 304 -35.40 -10.56 17.96
N GLN A 305 -34.54 -11.34 17.30
CA GLN A 305 -34.31 -12.76 17.59
C GLN A 305 -33.59 -12.98 18.94
N VAL A 306 -33.05 -11.92 19.56
CA VAL A 306 -32.30 -11.90 20.84
C VAL A 306 -32.91 -10.79 21.74
N SER A 307 -34.03 -11.10 22.37
CA SER A 307 -35.01 -10.21 23.04
C SER A 307 -34.53 -9.11 24.01
N ARG A 308 -33.23 -9.01 24.35
CA ARG A 308 -32.67 -7.98 25.26
C ARG A 308 -31.98 -6.80 24.57
N PHE A 309 -31.75 -6.83 23.25
CA PHE A 309 -30.93 -5.80 22.57
C PHE A 309 -31.70 -4.65 21.90
N SER A 310 -33.00 -4.80 21.64
CA SER A 310 -33.78 -3.81 20.87
C SER A 310 -33.85 -2.42 21.54
N SER A 311 -34.02 -2.34 22.86
CA SER A 311 -34.07 -1.06 23.59
C SER A 311 -32.71 -0.36 23.66
N PHE A 312 -31.62 -1.13 23.77
CA PHE A 312 -30.25 -0.60 23.76
C PHE A 312 -29.88 -0.03 22.39
N VAL A 313 -30.22 -0.73 21.31
CA VAL A 313 -30.01 -0.25 19.93
C VAL A 313 -30.73 1.07 19.70
N ARG A 314 -32.02 1.16 20.07
CA ARG A 314 -32.79 2.41 19.95
C ARG A 314 -32.19 3.55 20.79
N SER A 315 -31.76 3.27 22.02
CA SER A 315 -31.12 4.29 22.87
C SER A 315 -29.77 4.75 22.32
N PHE A 316 -28.99 3.85 21.75
CA PHE A 316 -27.69 4.14 21.12
C PHE A 316 -27.88 5.03 19.89
N PHE A 317 -28.78 4.66 18.98
CA PHE A 317 -29.09 5.48 17.80
C PHE A 317 -29.73 6.81 18.18
N PHE A 318 -30.61 6.86 19.20
CA PHE A 318 -31.16 8.12 19.69
C PHE A 318 -30.08 9.09 20.21
N SER A 319 -29.08 8.58 20.95
CA SER A 319 -27.94 9.40 21.39
C SER A 319 -27.11 9.89 20.20
N LEU A 320 -26.92 9.05 19.18
CA LEU A 320 -26.17 9.41 17.96
C LEU A 320 -26.92 10.44 17.10
N PHE A 321 -28.24 10.31 16.94
CA PHE A 321 -29.06 11.30 16.24
C PHE A 321 -29.01 12.66 16.94
N ASN A 322 -29.05 12.69 18.28
CA ASN A 322 -28.90 13.94 19.02
C ASN A 322 -27.49 14.54 18.88
N LEU A 323 -26.45 13.71 18.81
CA LEU A 323 -25.08 14.17 18.54
C LEU A 323 -24.95 14.77 17.13
N ALA A 324 -25.55 14.15 16.11
CA ALA A 324 -25.53 14.63 14.73
C ALA A 324 -26.33 15.93 14.52
N LEU A 325 -27.39 16.15 15.29
CA LEU A 325 -28.23 17.36 15.18
C LEU A 325 -27.67 18.57 15.96
N VAL A 326 -26.72 18.37 16.87
CA VAL A 326 -26.17 19.42 17.76
C VAL A 326 -24.78 19.90 17.32
N SER A 327 -24.07 19.17 16.46
CA SER A 327 -22.75 19.51 15.91
C SER A 327 -22.82 20.16 14.54
#